data_AF-A0A9E4FHZ4-F1
#
_entry.id   AF-A0A9E4FHZ4-F1
#
_cell.length_a   1.000
_cell.length_b   1.000
_cell.length_c   1.000
_cell.angle_alpha   90.00
_cell.angle_beta   90.00
_cell.angle_gamma   90.00
#
_symmetry.space_group_name_H-M   'P 1'
#
loop_
_entity.id
_entity.type
_entity.pdbx_description
1 polymer ?
#
loop_
_entity_poly.entity_id
_entity_poly.type
_entity_poly.pdbx_seq_one_letter_code
_entity_poly.pdbx_strand_id
1 'polypeptide(L)'
;MASPTSASVKEQFPLIPFTDFSSVTPETKLSDLNLNWRERDLPEKERTKHVHRLHPYLGKFIPQLVEIFLRKYQPKMVVDPFSGSGTTLVEASALGIGSFGCDISEFNCLLARVKTDEYDLDLLEREILDILGKTTGVSQAKLLEKRGLYNASDYLTRWFASEALCELLLYRDLIPEYRYQDVLKIILSRSARSARLTTHFDLDFPKAPKTEPYQCYKHSRICQPTRDAKQFLTRYSHDTIKRIREFSAVRTGAEVDVVCADSRHIEFPECDLVLTSPPYVGLIDYHE
;
A
#
# COMPACT_ATOMS: atom_id res chain seq x y z
N MET A 1 39.32 -9.26 -35.73
CA MET A 1 37.94 -8.96 -35.31
C MET A 1 37.96 -8.73 -33.81
N ALA A 2 37.92 -7.47 -33.38
CA ALA A 2 38.00 -7.11 -31.97
C ALA A 2 36.61 -7.23 -31.33
N SER A 3 36.54 -7.96 -30.21
CA SER A 3 35.38 -8.08 -29.32
C SER A 3 34.93 -6.69 -28.85
N PRO A 4 33.62 -6.36 -28.87
CA PRO A 4 33.16 -5.14 -28.22
C PRO A 4 33.34 -5.30 -26.71
N THR A 5 34.20 -4.47 -26.13
CA THR A 5 34.37 -4.29 -24.70
C THR A 5 33.03 -3.88 -24.11
N SER A 6 32.43 -4.73 -23.28
CA SER A 6 31.24 -4.41 -22.51
C SER A 6 31.61 -3.35 -21.46
N ALA A 7 31.40 -2.08 -21.79
CA ALA A 7 31.39 -1.02 -20.79
C ALA A 7 30.45 -1.45 -19.66
N SER A 8 30.90 -1.33 -18.40
CA SER A 8 30.05 -1.71 -17.28
C SER A 8 28.81 -0.81 -17.31
N VAL A 9 27.62 -1.33 -16.94
CA VAL A 9 26.37 -0.55 -16.88
C VAL A 9 26.54 0.76 -16.08
N LYS A 10 27.52 0.81 -15.17
CA LYS A 10 27.92 2.02 -14.42
C LYS A 10 28.50 3.15 -15.28
N GLU A 11 29.17 2.85 -16.39
CA GLU A 11 29.82 3.84 -17.27
C GLU A 11 28.86 4.40 -18.33
N GLN A 12 27.74 3.72 -18.59
CA GLN A 12 26.77 4.12 -19.62
C GLN A 12 25.83 5.26 -19.20
N PHE A 13 25.71 5.54 -17.91
CA PHE A 13 24.80 6.58 -17.41
C PHE A 13 25.58 7.56 -16.53
N PRO A 14 26.08 8.67 -17.11
CA PRO A 14 26.58 9.78 -16.29
C PRO A 14 25.50 10.18 -15.28
N LEU A 15 25.93 10.76 -14.15
CA LEU A 15 25.10 11.24 -13.02
C LEU A 15 24.18 12.42 -13.42
N ILE A 16 23.52 12.33 -14.57
CA ILE A 16 22.52 13.27 -15.06
C ILE A 16 21.35 13.19 -14.06
N PRO A 17 20.79 14.33 -13.62
CA PRO A 17 19.57 14.31 -12.82
C PRO A 17 18.51 13.51 -13.58
N PHE A 18 17.92 12.53 -12.90
CA PHE A 18 16.71 11.88 -13.40
C PHE A 18 15.63 12.95 -13.61
N THR A 19 14.70 12.74 -14.54
CA THR A 19 13.67 13.73 -14.86
C THR A 19 12.99 14.21 -13.58
N ASP A 20 12.99 15.54 -13.34
CA ASP A 20 12.14 16.13 -12.31
C ASP A 20 10.69 15.96 -12.75
N PHE A 21 10.00 15.02 -12.11
CA PHE A 21 8.64 14.61 -12.47
C PHE A 21 7.67 15.78 -12.46
N SER A 22 7.88 16.76 -11.58
CA SER A 22 7.01 17.93 -11.46
C SER A 22 7.18 18.93 -12.61
N SER A 23 8.31 18.89 -13.31
CA SER A 23 8.65 19.78 -14.43
C SER A 23 8.06 19.33 -15.78
N VAL A 24 7.48 18.12 -15.83
CA VAL A 24 6.93 17.57 -17.08
C VAL A 24 5.65 18.32 -17.46
N THR A 25 5.55 18.66 -18.74
CA THR A 25 4.44 19.38 -19.36
C THR A 25 4.05 18.74 -20.69
N PRO A 26 2.92 19.11 -21.30
CA PRO A 26 2.57 18.68 -22.66
C PRO A 26 3.64 18.96 -23.71
N GLU A 27 4.48 19.98 -23.52
CA GLU A 27 5.55 20.37 -24.45
C GLU A 27 6.83 19.53 -24.29
N THR A 28 7.02 18.85 -23.15
CA THR A 28 8.21 18.04 -22.86
C THR A 28 8.35 16.91 -23.88
N LYS A 29 9.46 16.83 -24.63
CA LYS A 29 9.65 15.74 -25.60
C LYS A 29 9.93 14.42 -24.88
N LEU A 30 9.35 13.31 -25.36
CA LEU A 30 9.59 11.99 -24.77
C LEU A 30 11.06 11.56 -24.85
N SER A 31 11.78 12.02 -25.88
CA SER A 31 13.24 11.80 -26.04
C SER A 31 14.08 12.41 -24.92
N ASP A 32 13.52 13.39 -24.21
CA ASP A 32 14.22 14.16 -23.19
C ASP A 32 13.96 13.57 -21.78
N LEU A 33 13.08 12.58 -21.67
CA LEU A 33 12.77 11.91 -20.41
C LEU A 33 13.86 10.90 -20.04
N ASN A 34 14.53 11.13 -18.92
CA ASN A 34 15.46 10.18 -18.31
C ASN A 34 14.78 9.43 -17.16
N LEU A 35 14.27 8.23 -17.48
CA LEU A 35 13.59 7.34 -16.55
C LEU A 35 14.54 6.31 -15.88
N ASN A 36 15.85 6.41 -16.11
CA ASN A 36 16.84 5.46 -15.60
C ASN A 36 17.27 5.79 -14.16
N TRP A 37 16.34 5.74 -13.21
CA TRP A 37 16.65 5.91 -11.79
C TRP A 37 17.18 4.63 -11.15
N ARG A 38 18.07 4.78 -10.16
CA ARG A 38 18.45 3.71 -9.23
C ARG A 38 17.73 3.92 -7.91
N GLU A 39 17.75 2.90 -7.04
CA GLU A 39 17.14 3.02 -5.72
C GLU A 39 17.72 4.14 -4.86
N ARG A 40 19.00 4.46 -5.04
CA ARG A 40 19.65 5.58 -4.35
C ARG A 40 19.21 6.95 -4.87
N ASP A 41 18.77 7.03 -6.12
CA ASP A 41 18.37 8.30 -6.76
C ASP A 41 16.91 8.64 -6.42
N LEU A 42 16.05 7.62 -6.29
CA LEU A 42 14.66 7.75 -5.88
C LEU A 42 14.35 6.78 -4.72
N PRO A 43 14.67 7.15 -3.46
CA PRO A 43 14.53 6.25 -2.33
C PRO A 43 13.06 5.96 -1.99
N GLU A 44 12.81 4.84 -1.29
CA GLU A 44 11.44 4.37 -0.98
C GLU A 44 10.55 5.45 -0.35
N LYS A 45 11.12 6.28 0.53
CA LYS A 45 10.38 7.38 1.18
C LYS A 45 9.75 8.36 0.16
N GLU A 46 10.43 8.60 -0.96
CA GLU A 46 9.93 9.46 -2.05
C GLU A 46 8.96 8.67 -2.94
N ARG A 47 9.27 7.39 -3.23
CA ARG A 47 8.41 6.49 -4.02
C ARG A 47 7.09 6.10 -3.35
N THR A 48 6.90 6.49 -2.08
CA THR A 48 5.73 6.10 -1.28
C THR A 48 5.10 7.32 -0.60
N LYS A 49 5.01 8.44 -1.34
CA LYS A 49 4.33 9.66 -0.89
C LYS A 49 2.92 9.37 -0.39
N HIS A 50 2.51 10.07 0.67
CA HIS A 50 1.19 10.04 1.29
C HIS A 50 0.59 8.62 1.41
N VAL A 51 -0.62 8.41 0.87
CA VAL A 51 -1.40 7.17 0.93
C VAL A 51 -0.79 5.96 0.18
N HIS A 52 0.26 6.11 -0.63
CA HIS A 52 0.90 4.97 -1.34
C HIS A 52 1.55 3.93 -0.42
N ARG A 53 1.72 4.27 0.87
CA ARG A 53 2.26 3.37 1.90
C ARG A 53 1.22 2.92 2.94
N LEU A 54 -0.07 3.18 2.74
CA LEU A 54 -1.09 2.71 3.69
C LEU A 54 -1.06 1.20 3.90
N HIS A 55 -0.73 0.42 2.86
CA HIS A 55 -0.46 -1.01 2.94
C HIS A 55 0.63 -1.40 1.93
N PRO A 56 1.56 -2.33 2.27
CA PRO A 56 2.48 -2.88 1.27
C PRO A 56 1.72 -3.64 0.18
N TYR A 57 2.12 -3.45 -1.08
CA TYR A 57 1.61 -4.17 -2.23
C TYR A 57 2.80 -4.43 -3.16
N LEU A 58 2.99 -5.70 -3.53
CA LEU A 58 4.02 -6.10 -4.49
C LEU A 58 3.52 -5.83 -5.90
N GLY A 59 4.41 -5.46 -6.82
CA GLY A 59 4.02 -5.22 -8.22
C GLY A 59 3.19 -3.96 -8.41
N LYS A 60 3.53 -2.88 -7.70
CA LYS A 60 2.95 -1.56 -7.95
C LYS A 60 3.83 -0.72 -8.86
N PHE A 61 3.19 0.17 -9.60
CA PHE A 61 3.84 1.32 -10.19
C PHE A 61 4.66 2.10 -9.16
N ILE A 62 5.77 2.67 -9.63
CA ILE A 62 6.41 3.81 -8.98
C ILE A 62 5.52 5.03 -9.27
N PRO A 63 4.92 5.69 -8.27
CA PRO A 63 3.95 6.78 -8.49
C PRO A 63 4.47 7.88 -9.41
N GLN A 64 5.76 8.18 -9.32
CA GLN A 64 6.42 9.18 -10.16
C GLN A 64 6.37 8.88 -11.66
N LEU A 65 6.39 7.60 -12.05
CA LEU A 65 6.25 7.21 -13.46
C LEU A 65 4.86 7.56 -13.99
N VAL A 66 3.84 7.32 -13.18
CA VAL A 66 2.45 7.66 -13.50
C VAL A 66 2.31 9.18 -13.58
N GLU A 67 2.85 9.91 -12.60
CA GLU A 67 2.82 11.37 -12.58
C GLU A 67 3.40 12.01 -13.86
N ILE A 68 4.54 11.49 -14.36
CA ILE A 68 5.13 11.95 -15.63
C ILE A 68 4.14 11.85 -16.78
N PHE A 69 3.51 10.70 -16.96
CA PHE A 69 2.63 10.48 -18.11
C PHE A 69 1.32 11.26 -17.98
N LEU A 70 0.76 11.37 -16.78
CA LEU A 70 -0.43 12.19 -16.55
C LEU A 70 -0.15 13.67 -16.83
N ARG A 71 1.01 14.20 -16.40
CA ARG A 71 1.42 15.58 -16.72
C ARG A 71 1.73 15.81 -18.20
N LYS A 72 2.32 14.81 -18.86
CA LYS A 72 2.67 14.88 -20.28
C LYS A 72 1.43 14.88 -21.18
N TYR A 73 0.42 14.08 -20.85
CA TYR A 73 -0.76 13.91 -21.71
C TYR A 73 -1.97 14.75 -21.27
N GLN A 74 -2.04 15.15 -19.99
CA GLN A 74 -3.17 15.89 -19.41
C GLN A 74 -4.56 15.37 -19.86
N PRO A 75 -4.82 14.06 -19.72
CA PRO A 75 -6.13 13.51 -20.05
C PRO A 75 -7.21 14.12 -19.14
N LYS A 76 -8.45 14.21 -19.62
CA LYS A 76 -9.60 14.52 -18.76
C LYS A 76 -10.02 13.28 -17.97
N MET A 77 -9.94 12.11 -18.61
CA MET A 77 -10.29 10.81 -18.04
C MET A 77 -9.18 9.78 -18.30
N VAL A 78 -8.69 9.13 -17.24
CA VAL A 78 -7.73 8.03 -17.32
C VAL A 78 -8.36 6.71 -16.85
N VAL A 79 -8.16 5.65 -17.61
CA VAL A 79 -8.64 4.30 -17.28
C VAL A 79 -7.46 3.38 -16.94
N ASP A 80 -7.58 2.65 -15.84
CA ASP A 80 -6.65 1.57 -15.45
C ASP A 80 -7.41 0.23 -15.29
N PRO A 81 -7.40 -0.66 -16.30
CA PRO A 81 -8.14 -1.92 -16.27
C PRO A 81 -7.58 -2.97 -15.29
N PHE A 82 -6.39 -2.74 -14.73
CA PHE A 82 -5.73 -3.61 -13.75
C PHE A 82 -5.11 -2.76 -12.63
N SER A 83 -5.97 -1.94 -12.03
CA SER A 83 -5.60 -0.83 -11.15
C SER A 83 -4.88 -1.23 -9.87
N GLY A 84 -4.97 -2.51 -9.46
CA GLY A 84 -4.37 -3.00 -8.24
C GLY A 84 -4.73 -2.12 -7.04
N SER A 85 -3.71 -1.70 -6.28
CA SER A 85 -3.92 -0.80 -5.14
C SER A 85 -4.16 0.68 -5.51
N GLY A 86 -4.44 0.99 -6.78
CA GLY A 86 -4.91 2.30 -7.25
C GLY A 86 -3.83 3.36 -7.47
N THR A 87 -2.59 2.99 -7.82
CA THR A 87 -1.52 4.00 -8.01
C THR A 87 -1.89 5.05 -9.07
N THR A 88 -2.43 4.60 -10.21
CA THR A 88 -2.90 5.47 -11.30
C THR A 88 -3.96 6.46 -10.83
N LEU A 89 -4.95 5.96 -10.08
CA LEU A 89 -6.10 6.72 -9.61
C LEU A 89 -5.70 7.78 -8.57
N VAL A 90 -4.80 7.43 -7.66
CA VAL A 90 -4.28 8.36 -6.64
C VAL A 90 -3.52 9.52 -7.28
N GLU A 91 -2.67 9.25 -8.27
CA GLU A 91 -1.92 10.31 -8.97
C GLU A 91 -2.84 11.16 -9.85
N ALA A 92 -3.83 10.55 -10.51
CA ALA A 92 -4.85 11.28 -11.27
C ALA A 92 -5.64 12.25 -10.38
N SER A 93 -6.10 11.77 -9.22
CA SER A 93 -6.82 12.57 -8.23
C SER A 93 -6.00 13.76 -7.72
N ALA A 94 -4.69 13.57 -7.50
CA ALA A 94 -3.79 14.66 -7.10
C ALA A 94 -3.56 15.71 -8.21
N LEU A 95 -3.78 15.34 -9.48
CA LEU A 95 -3.57 16.21 -10.64
C LEU A 95 -4.88 16.81 -11.21
N GLY A 96 -6.04 16.53 -10.61
CA GLY A 96 -7.31 17.05 -11.13
C GLY A 96 -7.88 16.26 -12.30
N ILE A 97 -7.45 15.01 -12.48
CA ILE A 97 -7.81 14.15 -13.61
C ILE A 97 -8.85 13.13 -13.12
N GLY A 98 -9.98 13.04 -13.83
CA GLY A 98 -10.98 12.01 -13.56
C GLY A 98 -10.41 10.62 -13.85
N SER A 99 -10.76 9.62 -13.06
CA SER A 99 -10.18 8.29 -13.23
C SER A 99 -11.14 7.15 -12.95
N PHE A 100 -10.96 6.06 -13.68
CA PHE A 100 -11.71 4.82 -13.51
C PHE A 100 -10.74 3.64 -13.44
N GLY A 101 -10.80 2.88 -12.36
CA GLY A 101 -9.98 1.69 -12.15
C GLY A 101 -10.81 0.43 -11.97
N CYS A 102 -10.35 -0.66 -12.56
CA CYS A 102 -10.88 -2.00 -12.31
C CYS A 102 -9.79 -2.91 -11.73
N ASP A 103 -10.14 -3.78 -10.80
CA ASP A 103 -9.28 -4.89 -10.38
C ASP A 103 -10.15 -6.05 -9.87
N ILE A 104 -9.67 -7.29 -10.00
CA ILE A 104 -10.42 -8.46 -9.55
C ILE A 104 -10.26 -8.70 -8.03
N SER A 105 -9.19 -8.17 -7.42
CA SER A 105 -8.91 -8.36 -6.01
C SER A 105 -9.71 -7.39 -5.14
N GLU A 106 -10.61 -7.95 -4.32
CA GLU A 106 -11.42 -7.18 -3.36
C GLU A 106 -10.55 -6.34 -2.41
N PHE A 107 -9.44 -6.91 -1.94
CA PHE A 107 -8.53 -6.21 -1.05
C PHE A 107 -7.84 -5.03 -1.75
N ASN A 108 -7.44 -5.20 -3.00
CA ASN A 108 -6.82 -4.15 -3.79
C ASN A 108 -7.81 -3.01 -4.06
N CYS A 109 -9.03 -3.35 -4.45
CA CYS A 109 -10.11 -2.38 -4.66
C CYS A 109 -10.46 -1.63 -3.36
N LEU A 110 -10.56 -2.33 -2.23
CA LEU A 110 -10.76 -1.71 -0.91
C LEU A 110 -9.63 -0.71 -0.61
N LEU A 111 -8.38 -1.11 -0.83
CA LEU A 111 -7.23 -0.25 -0.59
C LEU A 111 -7.20 0.96 -1.55
N ALA A 112 -7.53 0.76 -2.82
CA ALA A 112 -7.65 1.83 -3.81
C ALA A 112 -8.70 2.86 -3.38
N ARG A 113 -9.91 2.40 -3.02
CA ARG A 113 -10.98 3.26 -2.47
C ARG A 113 -10.50 4.02 -1.24
N VAL A 114 -9.91 3.34 -0.26
CA VAL A 114 -9.40 4.00 0.95
C VAL A 114 -8.38 5.09 0.64
N LYS A 115 -7.53 4.89 -0.36
CA LYS A 115 -6.52 5.88 -0.76
C LYS A 115 -7.12 7.09 -1.48
N THR A 116 -8.24 6.92 -2.20
CA THR A 116 -8.81 7.95 -3.09
C THR A 116 -10.04 8.66 -2.50
N ASP A 117 -10.62 8.11 -1.43
CA ASP A 117 -11.83 8.63 -0.79
C ASP A 117 -11.63 10.01 -0.12
N GLU A 118 -12.75 10.68 0.15
CA GLU A 118 -12.83 11.92 0.91
C GLU A 118 -13.12 11.65 2.38
N TYR A 119 -12.38 12.29 3.27
CA TYR A 119 -12.53 12.11 4.70
C TYR A 119 -12.76 13.44 5.42
N ASP A 120 -13.74 13.46 6.32
CA ASP A 120 -13.72 14.38 7.46
C ASP A 120 -12.54 13.97 8.35
N LEU A 121 -11.45 14.73 8.26
CA LEU A 121 -10.17 14.42 8.90
C LEU A 121 -10.27 14.41 10.43
N ASP A 122 -11.12 15.24 11.01
CA ASP A 122 -11.27 15.31 12.46
C ASP A 122 -12.08 14.12 12.97
N LEU A 123 -13.16 13.74 12.28
CA LEU A 123 -13.89 12.52 12.60
C LEU A 123 -13.01 11.29 12.41
N LEU A 124 -12.28 11.20 11.30
CA LEU A 124 -11.41 10.07 10.99
C LEU A 124 -10.35 9.88 12.08
N GLU A 125 -9.67 10.96 12.47
CA GLU A 125 -8.66 10.92 13.52
C GLU A 125 -9.27 10.49 14.86
N ARG A 126 -10.42 11.05 15.24
CA ARG A 126 -11.13 10.64 16.46
C ARG A 126 -11.50 9.16 16.46
N GLU A 127 -12.08 8.64 15.38
CA GLU A 127 -12.49 7.23 15.29
C GLU A 127 -11.29 6.28 15.36
N ILE A 128 -10.20 6.58 14.63
CA ILE A 128 -8.97 5.79 14.64
C ILE A 128 -8.35 5.77 16.05
N LEU A 129 -8.30 6.90 16.75
CA LEU A 129 -7.73 6.98 18.08
C LEU A 129 -8.64 6.33 19.15
N ASP A 130 -9.96 6.43 19.00
CA ASP A 130 -10.91 5.79 19.92
C ASP A 130 -10.82 4.25 19.87
N ILE A 131 -10.87 3.65 18.66
CA ILE A 131 -10.74 2.19 18.52
C ILE A 131 -9.37 1.70 18.98
N LEU A 132 -8.31 2.48 18.72
CA LEU A 132 -6.97 2.18 19.21
C LEU A 132 -6.93 2.20 20.74
N GLY A 133 -7.52 3.22 21.37
CA GLY A 133 -7.61 3.34 22.83
C GLY A 133 -8.40 2.20 23.46
N LYS A 134 -9.57 1.87 22.91
CA LYS A 134 -10.40 0.73 23.35
C LYS A 134 -9.67 -0.61 23.22
N THR A 135 -8.84 -0.78 22.20
CA THR A 135 -8.10 -2.03 21.98
C THR A 135 -6.85 -2.12 22.88
N THR A 136 -6.08 -1.05 22.98
CA THR A 136 -4.80 -1.02 23.73
C THR A 136 -5.01 -0.94 25.24
N GLY A 137 -6.09 -0.29 25.69
CA GLY A 137 -6.46 -0.10 27.09
C GLY A 137 -7.02 -1.33 27.80
N VAL A 138 -7.29 -2.43 27.09
CA VAL A 138 -7.73 -3.68 27.72
C VAL A 138 -6.58 -4.33 28.50
N SER A 139 -6.82 -4.61 29.78
CA SER A 139 -5.88 -5.33 30.63
C SER A 139 -5.64 -6.76 30.16
N GLN A 140 -4.47 -7.31 30.48
CA GLN A 140 -4.12 -8.67 30.09
C GLN A 140 -5.10 -9.71 30.64
N ALA A 141 -5.60 -9.52 31.87
CA ALA A 141 -6.62 -10.39 32.46
C ALA A 141 -7.92 -10.43 31.63
N LYS A 142 -8.42 -9.26 31.20
CA LYS A 142 -9.63 -9.19 30.35
C LYS A 142 -9.42 -9.76 28.95
N LEU A 143 -8.21 -9.63 28.40
CA LEU A 143 -7.86 -10.28 27.12
C LEU A 143 -7.90 -11.81 27.24
N LEU A 144 -7.39 -12.36 28.36
CA LEU A 144 -7.43 -13.80 28.62
C LEU A 144 -8.85 -14.33 28.81
N GLU A 145 -9.74 -13.58 29.45
CA GLU A 145 -11.17 -13.92 29.53
C GLU A 145 -11.81 -13.96 28.14
N LYS A 146 -11.54 -12.96 27.30
CA LYS A 146 -12.04 -12.91 25.91
C LYS A 146 -11.45 -14.00 25.01
N ARG A 147 -10.27 -14.54 25.33
CA ARG A 147 -9.64 -15.62 24.56
C ARG A 147 -10.57 -16.83 24.41
N GLY A 148 -11.31 -17.18 25.46
CA GLY A 148 -12.26 -18.29 25.43
C GLY A 148 -13.50 -18.05 24.57
N LEU A 149 -13.75 -16.80 24.17
CA LEU A 149 -14.90 -16.41 23.33
C LEU A 149 -14.58 -16.50 21.83
N TYR A 150 -13.29 -16.48 21.46
CA TYR A 150 -12.88 -16.51 20.07
C TYR A 150 -12.64 -17.93 19.59
N ASN A 151 -13.51 -18.42 18.70
CA ASN A 151 -13.27 -19.67 17.97
C ASN A 151 -12.37 -19.38 16.76
N ALA A 152 -11.08 -19.12 17.01
CA ALA A 152 -10.10 -18.84 15.96
C ALA A 152 -9.74 -20.13 15.21
N SER A 153 -9.58 -20.03 13.89
CA SER A 153 -9.17 -21.18 13.07
C SER A 153 -7.76 -21.65 13.42
N ASP A 154 -7.46 -22.91 13.11
CA ASP A 154 -6.12 -23.50 13.27
C ASP A 154 -5.04 -22.71 12.53
N TYR A 155 -5.39 -22.08 11.41
CA TYR A 155 -4.49 -21.18 10.71
C TYR A 155 -4.11 -19.98 11.60
N LEU A 156 -5.10 -19.28 12.16
CA LEU A 156 -4.84 -18.09 12.96
C LEU A 156 -4.07 -18.40 14.24
N THR A 157 -4.42 -19.49 14.93
CA THR A 157 -3.71 -19.91 16.16
C THR A 157 -2.27 -20.36 15.87
N ARG A 158 -1.99 -20.88 14.67
CA ARG A 158 -0.64 -21.26 14.24
C ARG A 158 0.23 -20.06 13.84
N TRP A 159 -0.37 -19.02 13.26
CA TRP A 159 0.37 -17.90 12.66
C TRP A 159 0.53 -16.67 13.56
N PHE A 160 -0.17 -16.62 14.70
CA PHE A 160 -0.15 -15.49 15.62
C PHE A 160 0.11 -15.95 17.05
N ALA A 161 0.86 -15.16 17.81
CA ALA A 161 0.90 -15.31 19.26
C ALA A 161 -0.52 -15.09 19.83
N SER A 162 -0.84 -15.79 20.92
CA SER A 162 -2.20 -15.75 21.50
C SER A 162 -2.66 -14.34 21.86
N GLU A 163 -1.76 -13.52 22.40
CA GLU A 163 -2.02 -12.15 22.80
C GLU A 163 -2.27 -11.27 21.57
N ALA A 164 -1.38 -11.30 20.58
CA ALA A 164 -1.56 -10.61 19.31
C ALA A 164 -2.88 -10.98 18.61
N LEU A 165 -3.23 -12.28 18.59
CA LEU A 165 -4.48 -12.74 17.99
C LEU A 165 -5.70 -12.15 18.71
N CYS A 166 -5.73 -12.17 20.05
CA CYS A 166 -6.83 -11.60 20.82
C CYS A 166 -6.96 -10.09 20.59
N GLU A 167 -5.85 -9.36 20.48
CA GLU A 167 -5.84 -7.92 20.21
C GLU A 167 -6.38 -7.61 18.81
N LEU A 168 -5.99 -8.38 17.79
CA LEU A 168 -6.47 -8.21 16.41
C LEU A 168 -7.97 -8.53 16.30
N LEU A 169 -8.45 -9.60 16.97
CA LEU A 169 -9.86 -9.97 16.98
C LEU A 169 -10.72 -8.96 17.74
N LEU A 170 -10.21 -8.44 18.86
CA LEU A 170 -10.87 -7.35 19.58
C LEU A 170 -10.99 -6.11 18.69
N TYR A 171 -9.91 -5.71 18.02
CA TYR A 171 -9.94 -4.57 17.09
C TYR A 171 -10.97 -4.80 15.98
N ARG A 172 -10.96 -5.98 15.34
CA ARG A 172 -11.93 -6.38 14.32
C ARG A 172 -13.37 -6.23 14.79
N ASP A 173 -13.68 -6.71 15.99
CA ASP A 173 -15.04 -6.75 16.51
C ASP A 173 -15.59 -5.35 16.86
N LEU A 174 -14.70 -4.39 17.09
CA LEU A 174 -15.06 -3.00 17.32
C LEU A 174 -15.33 -2.24 16.02
N ILE A 175 -14.80 -2.67 14.86
CA ILE A 175 -14.93 -1.96 13.57
C ILE A 175 -16.38 -1.59 13.22
N PRO A 176 -17.40 -2.45 13.42
CA PRO A 176 -18.78 -2.12 13.08
C PRO A 176 -19.37 -0.92 13.83
N GLU A 177 -18.75 -0.45 14.92
CA GLU A 177 -19.19 0.72 15.69
C GLU A 177 -18.85 2.07 15.01
N TYR A 178 -18.04 2.08 13.95
CA TYR A 178 -17.46 3.29 13.36
C TYR A 178 -17.96 3.56 11.94
N ARG A 179 -17.83 4.81 11.50
CA ARG A 179 -18.12 5.23 10.13
C ARG A 179 -17.04 4.78 9.16
N TYR A 180 -15.76 5.04 9.45
CA TYR A 180 -14.65 4.79 8.53
C TYR A 180 -14.12 3.36 8.59
N GLN A 181 -15.02 2.38 8.51
CA GLN A 181 -14.70 0.96 8.70
C GLN A 181 -13.61 0.45 7.76
N ASP A 182 -13.61 0.91 6.51
CA ASP A 182 -12.66 0.46 5.49
C ASP A 182 -11.24 0.90 5.80
N VAL A 183 -11.05 2.12 6.34
CA VAL A 183 -9.76 2.58 6.84
C VAL A 183 -9.28 1.71 8.00
N LEU A 184 -10.19 1.40 8.93
CA LEU A 184 -9.89 0.54 10.09
C LEU A 184 -9.51 -0.89 9.65
N LYS A 185 -10.17 -1.44 8.62
CA LYS A 185 -9.81 -2.74 8.02
C LYS A 185 -8.41 -2.71 7.41
N ILE A 186 -8.00 -1.61 6.76
CA ILE A 186 -6.62 -1.46 6.23
C ILE A 186 -5.59 -1.41 7.36
N ILE A 187 -5.86 -0.67 8.44
CA ILE A 187 -4.99 -0.64 9.62
C ILE A 187 -4.89 -2.04 10.24
N LEU A 188 -6.01 -2.73 10.42
CA LEU A 188 -6.07 -4.08 10.95
C LEU A 188 -5.26 -5.05 10.08
N SER A 189 -5.47 -5.04 8.76
CA SER A 189 -4.79 -5.91 7.81
C SER A 189 -3.27 -5.70 7.84
N ARG A 190 -2.81 -4.44 7.79
CA ARG A 190 -1.38 -4.13 7.88
C ARG A 190 -0.78 -4.53 9.23
N SER A 191 -1.54 -4.36 10.31
CA SER A 191 -1.12 -4.75 11.65
C SER A 191 -0.99 -6.27 11.76
N ALA A 192 -1.99 -7.01 11.29
CA ALA A 192 -1.97 -8.48 11.25
C ALA A 192 -0.80 -9.00 10.42
N ARG A 193 -0.53 -8.39 9.25
CA ARG A 193 0.63 -8.76 8.43
C ARG A 193 1.94 -8.70 9.22
N SER A 194 2.16 -7.63 9.98
CA SER A 194 3.38 -7.42 10.78
C SER A 194 3.38 -8.17 12.11
N ALA A 195 2.20 -8.47 12.66
CA ALA A 195 2.05 -9.21 13.91
C ALA A 195 2.22 -10.72 13.75
N ARG A 196 2.15 -11.22 12.51
CA ARG A 196 2.36 -12.63 12.18
C ARG A 196 3.70 -13.13 12.69
N LEU A 197 3.74 -14.36 13.16
CA LEU A 197 4.94 -15.08 13.59
C LEU A 197 5.81 -15.40 12.37
N THR A 198 6.53 -14.41 11.84
CA THR A 198 7.50 -14.57 10.75
C THR A 198 8.72 -13.68 11.00
N THR A 199 9.73 -13.82 10.16
CA THR A 199 10.89 -12.94 10.20
C THR A 199 10.56 -11.57 9.59
N HIS A 200 11.22 -10.51 10.07
CA HIS A 200 11.06 -9.15 9.52
C HIS A 200 11.34 -9.01 8.01
N PHE A 201 11.99 -10.01 7.40
CA PHE A 201 12.34 -10.02 5.98
C PHE A 201 11.51 -11.00 5.14
N ASP A 202 10.63 -11.78 5.74
CA ASP A 202 9.81 -12.79 5.07
C ASP A 202 8.31 -12.56 5.35
N LEU A 203 7.90 -11.29 5.28
CA LEU A 203 6.51 -10.88 5.58
C LEU A 203 5.57 -11.08 4.39
N ASP A 204 6.11 -11.15 3.18
CA ASP A 204 5.35 -11.26 1.94
C ASP A 204 4.94 -12.71 1.66
N PHE A 205 5.88 -13.65 1.76
CA PHE A 205 5.65 -15.07 1.44
C PHE A 205 6.18 -16.02 2.54
N PRO A 206 5.70 -15.87 3.79
CA PRO A 206 6.19 -16.70 4.89
C PRO A 206 5.83 -18.17 4.67
N LYS A 207 6.83 -19.05 4.68
CA LYS A 207 6.63 -20.50 4.49
C LYS A 207 6.18 -21.23 5.76
N ALA A 208 6.64 -20.78 6.92
CA ALA A 208 6.33 -21.38 8.20
C ALA A 208 6.40 -20.35 9.33
N PRO A 209 5.59 -20.51 10.39
CA PRO A 209 5.68 -19.67 11.57
C PRO A 209 7.07 -19.72 12.21
N LYS A 210 7.53 -18.59 12.74
CA LYS A 210 8.75 -18.45 13.54
C LYS A 210 8.39 -18.14 14.98
N THR A 211 8.52 -19.15 15.84
CA THR A 211 8.21 -19.10 17.28
C THR A 211 9.43 -18.96 18.17
N GLU A 212 10.63 -19.07 17.60
CA GLU A 212 11.91 -18.97 18.31
C GLU A 212 12.71 -17.73 17.85
N PRO A 213 13.67 -17.24 18.66
CA PRO A 213 14.56 -16.14 18.28
C PRO A 213 15.29 -16.43 16.95
N TYR A 214 15.49 -15.39 16.13
CA TYR A 214 16.15 -15.53 14.83
C TYR A 214 17.10 -14.37 14.52
N GLN A 215 18.15 -14.67 13.75
CA GLN A 215 19.08 -13.65 13.28
C GLN A 215 18.41 -12.78 12.21
N CYS A 216 18.36 -11.47 12.45
CA CYS A 216 17.70 -10.53 11.55
C CYS A 216 18.72 -9.60 10.90
N TYR A 217 18.91 -9.73 9.58
CA TYR A 217 19.82 -8.85 8.84
C TYR A 217 19.30 -7.41 8.74
N LYS A 218 17.97 -7.20 8.71
CA LYS A 218 17.37 -5.85 8.66
C LYS A 218 17.65 -5.02 9.92
N HIS A 219 17.87 -5.67 11.06
CA HIS A 219 18.16 -5.01 12.34
C HIS A 219 19.57 -5.31 12.86
N SER A 220 20.36 -6.07 12.11
CA SER A 220 21.71 -6.53 12.49
C SER A 220 21.79 -7.11 13.92
N ARG A 221 20.75 -7.84 14.35
CA ARG A 221 20.64 -8.41 15.70
C ARG A 221 19.74 -9.66 15.75
N ILE A 222 19.80 -10.38 16.86
CA ILE A 222 18.81 -11.43 17.17
C ILE A 222 17.49 -10.75 17.51
N CYS A 223 16.44 -11.08 16.76
CA CYS A 223 15.08 -10.60 17.00
C CYS A 223 14.25 -11.71 17.63
N GLN A 224 13.30 -11.28 18.48
CA GLN A 224 12.30 -12.15 19.06
C GLN A 224 11.05 -12.18 18.16
N PRO A 225 10.32 -13.31 18.11
CA PRO A 225 8.99 -13.35 17.54
C PRO A 225 8.06 -12.32 18.18
N THR A 226 7.18 -11.74 17.37
CA THR A 226 6.16 -10.82 17.87
C THR A 226 5.24 -11.53 18.86
N ARG A 227 4.94 -10.87 19.99
CA ARG A 227 3.97 -11.33 20.98
C ARG A 227 2.65 -10.56 20.96
N ASP A 228 2.70 -9.26 20.67
CA ASP A 228 1.55 -8.36 20.63
C ASP A 228 1.36 -7.69 19.27
N ALA A 229 0.11 -7.37 18.96
CA ALA A 229 -0.29 -6.55 17.81
C ALA A 229 -0.44 -5.06 18.19
N LYS A 230 -0.57 -4.72 19.48
CA LYS A 230 -0.73 -3.34 19.97
C LYS A 230 0.32 -2.38 19.41
N GLN A 231 1.60 -2.78 19.36
CA GLN A 231 2.64 -1.91 18.79
C GLN A 231 2.41 -1.57 17.31
N PHE A 232 1.85 -2.51 16.54
CA PHE A 232 1.58 -2.34 15.12
C PHE A 232 0.30 -1.54 14.88
N LEU A 233 -0.76 -1.86 15.63
CA LEU A 233 -2.00 -1.09 15.62
C LEU A 233 -1.73 0.39 15.94
N THR A 234 -0.93 0.65 16.98
CA THR A 234 -0.53 2.02 17.37
C THR A 234 0.23 2.71 16.24
N ARG A 235 1.30 2.07 15.74
CA ARG A 235 2.13 2.62 14.67
C ARG A 235 1.30 2.93 13.43
N TYR A 236 0.53 1.96 12.95
CA TYR A 236 -0.19 2.09 11.69
C TYR A 236 -1.43 2.98 11.79
N SER A 237 -2.02 3.15 12.98
CA SER A 237 -3.05 4.16 13.22
C SER A 237 -2.50 5.58 12.99
N HIS A 238 -1.42 5.95 13.68
CA HIS A 238 -0.78 7.26 13.51
C HIS A 238 -0.23 7.47 12.08
N ASP A 239 0.38 6.43 11.51
CA ASP A 239 0.91 6.43 10.13
C ASP A 239 -0.18 6.70 9.09
N THR A 240 -1.38 6.14 9.31
CA THR A 240 -2.55 6.28 8.43
C THR A 240 -3.17 7.66 8.54
N ILE A 241 -3.40 8.17 9.76
CA ILE A 241 -3.90 9.54 10.00
C ILE A 241 -3.01 10.55 9.28
N LYS A 242 -1.69 10.46 9.50
CA LYS A 242 -0.71 11.34 8.86
C LYS A 242 -0.83 11.32 7.34
N ARG A 243 -0.89 10.13 6.74
CA ARG A 243 -0.89 9.96 5.28
C ARG A 243 -2.17 10.41 4.60
N ILE A 244 -3.31 10.13 5.22
CA ILE A 244 -4.59 10.59 4.69
C ILE A 244 -4.65 12.12 4.77
N ARG A 245 -4.16 12.73 5.86
CA ARG A 245 -4.04 14.18 5.98
C ARG A 245 -3.09 14.78 4.92
N GLU A 246 -1.93 14.18 4.69
CA GLU A 246 -1.00 14.57 3.63
C GLU A 246 -1.64 14.49 2.24
N PHE A 247 -2.38 13.42 1.94
CA PHE A 247 -3.05 13.29 0.65
C PHE A 247 -4.23 14.25 0.51
N SER A 248 -5.00 14.47 1.57
CA SER A 248 -6.11 15.43 1.58
C SER A 248 -5.66 16.86 1.25
N ALA A 249 -4.39 17.21 1.50
CA ALA A 249 -3.83 18.52 1.17
C ALA A 249 -3.49 18.68 -0.32
N VAL A 250 -3.38 17.58 -1.07
CA VAL A 250 -3.01 17.58 -2.50
C VAL A 250 -4.10 17.00 -3.40
N ARG A 251 -5.05 16.22 -2.86
CA ARG A 251 -6.17 15.69 -3.63
C ARG A 251 -7.04 16.83 -4.14
N THR A 252 -7.60 16.63 -5.31
CA THR A 252 -8.58 17.55 -5.89
C THR A 252 -9.99 16.98 -5.76
N GLY A 253 -11.00 17.70 -6.26
CA GLY A 253 -12.36 17.19 -6.41
C GLY A 253 -12.59 16.33 -7.65
N ALA A 254 -11.53 15.79 -8.27
CA ALA A 254 -11.67 14.90 -9.43
C ALA A 254 -12.38 13.60 -9.05
N GLU A 255 -13.27 13.14 -9.92
CA GLU A 255 -14.03 11.90 -9.73
C GLU A 255 -13.11 10.68 -9.87
N VAL A 256 -13.27 9.72 -8.96
CA VAL A 256 -12.50 8.48 -8.94
C VAL A 256 -13.42 7.30 -8.72
N ASP A 257 -13.54 6.45 -9.73
CA ASP A 257 -14.32 5.22 -9.68
C ASP A 257 -13.44 3.99 -9.54
N VAL A 258 -13.78 3.12 -8.59
CA VAL A 258 -13.08 1.85 -8.34
C VAL A 258 -14.06 0.68 -8.40
N VAL A 259 -13.94 -0.12 -9.45
CA VAL A 259 -14.77 -1.29 -9.70
C VAL A 259 -14.02 -2.57 -9.34
N CYS A 260 -14.63 -3.41 -8.50
CA CYS A 260 -14.11 -4.73 -8.17
C CYS A 260 -14.78 -5.76 -9.09
N ALA A 261 -14.10 -6.14 -10.17
CA ALA A 261 -14.65 -7.04 -11.17
C ALA A 261 -13.56 -7.66 -12.06
N ASP A 262 -13.94 -8.67 -12.83
CA ASP A 262 -13.16 -9.12 -13.98
C ASP A 262 -13.24 -8.08 -15.11
N SER A 263 -12.11 -7.51 -15.50
CA SER A 263 -12.02 -6.45 -16.51
C SER A 263 -12.54 -6.87 -17.89
N ARG A 264 -12.70 -8.17 -18.16
CA ARG A 264 -13.29 -8.70 -19.40
C ARG A 264 -14.82 -8.63 -19.43
N HIS A 265 -15.45 -8.32 -18.29
CA HIS A 265 -16.89 -8.41 -18.10
C HIS A 265 -17.52 -7.08 -17.66
N ILE A 266 -16.80 -5.96 -17.80
CA ILE A 266 -17.30 -4.63 -17.49
C ILE A 266 -17.23 -3.70 -18.69
N GLU A 267 -18.06 -2.66 -18.67
CA GLU A 267 -17.98 -1.56 -19.62
C GLU A 267 -17.11 -0.46 -19.01
N PHE A 268 -16.09 -0.02 -19.77
CA PHE A 268 -15.24 1.09 -19.39
C PHE A 268 -15.83 2.41 -19.92
N PRO A 269 -15.68 3.52 -19.17
CA PRO A 269 -16.07 4.84 -19.68
C PRO A 269 -15.17 5.26 -20.85
N GLU A 270 -15.64 6.21 -21.66
CA GLU A 270 -14.80 6.87 -22.66
C GLU A 270 -13.64 7.58 -21.96
N CYS A 271 -12.42 7.40 -22.46
CA CYS A 271 -11.22 7.95 -21.84
C CYS A 271 -10.21 8.47 -22.87
N ASP A 272 -9.41 9.44 -22.46
CA ASP A 272 -8.33 9.99 -23.30
C ASP A 272 -7.02 9.18 -23.17
N LEU A 273 -6.87 8.46 -22.05
CA LEU A 273 -5.67 7.70 -21.74
C LEU A 273 -6.02 6.39 -21.03
N VAL A 274 -5.47 5.28 -21.51
CA VAL A 274 -5.38 4.04 -20.75
C VAL A 274 -3.97 3.91 -20.18
N LEU A 275 -3.84 3.80 -18.86
CA LEU A 275 -2.56 3.66 -18.17
C LEU A 275 -2.66 2.55 -17.13
N THR A 276 -1.93 1.45 -17.36
CA THR A 276 -1.95 0.25 -16.50
C THR A 276 -0.54 -0.29 -16.34
N SER A 277 -0.24 -0.87 -15.17
CA SER A 277 1.05 -1.53 -14.97
C SER A 277 1.12 -2.79 -15.85
N PRO A 278 2.28 -3.09 -16.46
CA PRO A 278 2.46 -4.37 -17.13
C PRO A 278 2.43 -5.51 -16.09
N PRO A 279 1.99 -6.72 -16.48
CA PRO A 279 2.16 -7.88 -15.61
C PRO A 279 3.64 -8.06 -15.30
N TYR A 280 3.98 -8.17 -14.01
CA TYR A 280 5.36 -8.43 -13.57
C TYR A 280 5.70 -9.92 -13.74
N VAL A 281 5.75 -10.38 -14.99
CA VAL A 281 5.95 -11.78 -15.38
C VAL A 281 7.22 -12.33 -14.72
N GLY A 282 7.08 -13.44 -14.00
CA GLY A 282 8.19 -14.13 -13.31
C GLY A 282 8.64 -13.49 -11.99
N LEU A 283 8.08 -12.34 -11.60
CA LEU A 283 8.32 -11.70 -10.29
C LEU A 283 7.15 -11.91 -9.32
N ILE A 284 5.94 -12.00 -9.85
CA ILE A 284 4.71 -12.23 -9.10
C ILE A 284 3.97 -13.36 -9.79
N ASP A 285 3.52 -14.33 -9.01
CA ASP A 285 2.61 -15.35 -9.49
C ASP A 285 1.20 -14.77 -9.50
N TYR A 286 0.59 -14.72 -10.68
CA TYR A 286 -0.78 -14.24 -10.87
C TYR A 286 -1.76 -15.41 -11.06
N HIS A 287 -1.30 -16.66 -10.89
CA HIS A 287 -2.04 -17.88 -11.23
C HIS A 287 -2.39 -18.79 -10.03
N GLU A 288 -2.14 -18.37 -8.78
CA GLU A 288 -2.53 -19.12 -7.57
C GLU A 288 -3.66 -18.46 -6.77
#